data_AF-A0A9W6XFX1-F1
#
_entry.id   AF-A0A9W6XFX1-F1
#
_cell.length_a   1.000
_cell.length_b   1.000
_cell.length_c   1.000
_cell.angle_alpha   90.00
_cell.angle_beta   90.00
_cell.angle_gamma   90.00
#
_symmetry.space_group_name_H-M   'P 1'
#
loop_
_entity.id
_entity.type
_entity.pdbx_description
1 polymer ?
#
loop_
_entity_poly.entity_id
_entity_poly.type
_entity_poly.pdbx_seq_one_letter_code
_entity_poly.pdbx_strand_id
1 'polypeptide(L)'
;MRKVLRQDFTAAGNPGERLASEHHELLQHLLLPQTAASNTQLEEVGLNESPYCFIVPAFFRLLEYLQEQEVKFNLIFRTYGDDLHRIAQEFNCFCEGRHPCFRLAKPMDGSDGGPDRRIHLHEMPNGEMPRFGSFLRAESTTALVMGTFKQPKSADDANPLSFYDCQADSLQITQGLPNIHDLLARRWRDSQATLALRDFYPYWFRNREDATAGKLLVLDTTDDTENVHAMFFDDNILWHDAHIVDARLAHNNCALEFERTRELQLMRVEPLDVIQSDQYFIHRFETSLENWRHRECSCRKHNMV
;
A
#
# COMPACT_ATOMS: atom_id res chain seq x y z
N MET A 1 25.62 7.09 13.62
CA MET A 1 25.62 8.27 12.72
C MET A 1 24.36 8.34 11.84
N ARG A 2 24.09 7.38 10.93
CA ARG A 2 22.86 7.40 10.07
C ARG A 2 21.52 7.47 10.84
N LYS A 3 21.35 6.73 11.94
CA LYS A 3 20.11 6.76 12.74
C LYS A 3 19.87 8.08 13.48
N VAL A 4 20.94 8.74 13.96
CA VAL A 4 20.85 10.01 14.68
C VAL A 4 20.49 11.16 13.72
N LEU A 5 21.11 11.16 12.52
CA LEU A 5 20.77 12.13 11.49
C LEU A 5 19.35 11.99 10.94
N ARG A 6 18.67 10.84 11.08
CA ARG A 6 17.27 10.70 10.63
C ARG A 6 16.29 11.54 11.44
N GLN A 7 16.60 11.82 12.71
CA GLN A 7 15.72 12.57 13.60
C GLN A 7 16.13 14.04 13.69
N ASP A 8 17.43 14.32 13.64
CA ASP A 8 17.98 15.65 13.88
C ASP A 8 18.64 16.27 12.64
N PHE A 9 18.34 15.79 11.42
CA PHE A 9 19.03 16.23 10.18
C PHE A 9 19.15 17.76 10.06
N THR A 10 18.07 18.46 10.40
CA THR A 10 17.96 19.92 10.30
C THR A 10 18.28 20.66 11.59
N ALA A 11 18.72 19.97 12.64
CA ALA A 11 19.14 20.61 13.88
C ALA A 11 20.43 21.44 13.69
N ALA A 12 20.64 22.43 14.55
CA ALA A 12 21.83 23.28 14.50
C ALA A 12 23.12 22.44 14.59
N GLY A 13 24.08 22.72 13.71
CA GLY A 13 25.35 21.99 13.60
C GLY A 13 25.30 20.72 12.76
N ASN A 14 24.12 20.29 12.27
CA ASN A 14 23.98 19.14 11.39
C ASN A 14 23.96 19.56 9.90
N PRO A 15 24.26 18.62 8.97
CA PRO A 15 24.38 18.95 7.55
C PRO A 15 23.15 19.60 6.92
N GLY A 16 21.95 19.33 7.47
CA GLY A 16 20.68 19.86 7.01
C GLY A 16 20.23 21.14 7.69
N GLU A 17 21.03 21.79 8.56
CA GLU A 17 20.65 22.99 9.30
C GLU A 17 20.06 24.09 8.39
N ARG A 18 20.63 24.26 7.19
CA ARG A 18 20.16 25.25 6.20
C ARG A 18 18.77 24.95 5.61
N LEU A 19 18.20 23.79 5.89
CA LEU A 19 16.86 23.36 5.48
C LEU A 19 15.85 23.39 6.64
N ALA A 20 16.23 23.95 7.80
CA ALA A 20 15.37 23.96 8.98
C ALA A 20 14.06 24.75 8.77
N SER A 21 14.11 25.84 8.00
CA SER A 21 12.92 26.63 7.64
C SER A 21 11.94 25.82 6.81
N GLU A 22 12.42 25.17 5.76
CA GLU A 22 11.65 24.37 4.83
C GLU A 22 11.07 23.13 5.53
N HIS A 23 11.87 22.49 6.38
CA HIS A 23 11.38 21.41 7.23
C HIS A 23 10.27 21.87 8.18
N HIS A 24 10.41 23.06 8.78
CA HIS A 24 9.36 23.61 9.63
C HIS A 24 8.08 23.91 8.85
N GLU A 25 8.18 24.48 7.65
CA GLU A 25 7.04 24.74 6.76
C GLU A 25 6.31 23.43 6.38
N LEU A 26 7.05 22.39 5.99
CA LEU A 26 6.48 21.07 5.69
C LEU A 26 5.79 20.44 6.91
N LEU A 27 6.37 20.59 8.10
CA LEU A 27 5.73 20.13 9.34
C LEU A 27 4.42 20.88 9.63
N GLN A 28 4.28 22.16 9.26
CA GLN A 28 3.01 22.89 9.40
C GLN A 28 1.91 22.27 8.54
N HIS A 29 2.23 21.82 7.32
CA HIS A 29 1.27 21.15 6.45
C HIS A 29 0.86 19.75 6.97
N LEU A 30 1.74 19.11 7.74
CA LEU A 30 1.45 17.83 8.38
C LEU A 30 0.73 17.96 9.72
N LEU A 31 0.55 19.17 10.28
CA LEU A 31 -0.19 19.32 11.54
C LEU A 31 -1.61 18.78 11.39
N LEU A 32 -2.06 18.06 12.42
CA LEU A 32 -3.47 17.70 12.53
C LEU A 32 -4.31 18.98 12.46
N PRO A 33 -5.32 19.04 11.57
CA PRO A 33 -6.23 20.16 11.51
C PRO A 33 -6.82 20.46 12.89
N GLN A 34 -7.04 21.73 13.20
CA GLN A 34 -7.71 22.07 14.46
C GLN A 34 -9.13 21.50 14.45
N THR A 35 -9.45 20.70 15.48
CA THR A 35 -10.77 20.10 15.65
C THR A 35 -11.28 20.33 17.07
N ALA A 36 -12.59 20.21 17.27
CA ALA A 36 -13.22 20.22 18.59
C ALA A 36 -13.09 18.86 19.31
N ALA A 37 -12.25 17.94 18.82
CA ALA A 37 -12.09 16.62 19.40
C ALA A 37 -11.44 16.69 20.79
N SER A 38 -11.98 15.93 21.73
CA SER A 38 -11.36 15.71 23.03
C SER A 38 -10.11 14.84 22.92
N ASN A 39 -9.23 14.91 23.92
CA ASN A 39 -8.05 14.04 24.00
C ASN A 39 -8.41 12.54 23.93
N THR A 40 -9.54 12.15 24.53
CA THR A 40 -10.04 10.77 24.47
C THR A 40 -10.40 10.36 23.04
N GLN A 41 -11.03 11.24 22.26
CA GLN A 41 -11.33 10.97 20.85
C GLN A 41 -10.07 10.88 20.00
N LEU A 42 -9.03 11.69 20.30
CA LEU A 42 -7.74 11.60 19.61
C LEU A 42 -7.01 10.29 19.95
N GLU A 43 -7.09 9.82 21.20
CA GLU A 43 -6.53 8.54 21.63
C GLU A 43 -7.23 7.34 20.96
N GLU A 44 -8.56 7.36 20.86
CA GLU A 44 -9.35 6.33 20.17
C GLU A 44 -8.94 6.16 18.70
N VAL A 45 -8.58 7.26 18.02
CA VAL A 45 -8.17 7.27 16.61
C VAL A 45 -6.65 7.06 16.44
N GLY A 46 -5.87 7.03 17.53
CA GLY A 46 -4.41 6.84 17.47
C GLY A 46 -3.62 8.12 17.08
N LEU A 47 -4.24 9.29 17.27
CA LEU A 47 -3.71 10.61 16.92
C LEU A 47 -3.22 11.41 18.14
N ASN A 48 -3.21 10.82 19.34
CA ASN A 48 -2.75 11.47 20.57
C ASN A 48 -1.22 11.48 20.74
N GLU A 49 -0.49 10.59 20.05
CA GLU A 49 0.97 10.45 20.20
C GLU A 49 1.78 11.54 19.49
N SER A 50 1.18 12.21 18.51
CA SER A 50 1.85 13.16 17.62
C SER A 50 0.88 14.28 17.24
N PRO A 51 1.34 15.55 17.17
CA PRO A 51 0.53 16.65 16.65
C PRO A 51 0.37 16.59 15.12
N TYR A 52 1.07 15.68 14.45
CA TYR A 52 1.05 15.53 12.98
C TYR A 52 0.13 14.39 12.54
N CYS A 53 -0.48 14.55 11.37
CA CYS A 53 -1.21 13.52 10.64
C CYS A 53 -0.33 12.26 10.49
N PHE A 54 -0.90 11.10 10.79
CA PHE A 54 -0.19 9.83 10.62
C PHE A 54 -0.43 9.27 9.20
N ILE A 55 -1.67 9.30 8.71
CA ILE A 55 -1.98 9.15 7.28
C ILE A 55 -2.07 10.53 6.63
N VAL A 56 -1.45 10.71 5.47
CA VAL A 56 -1.47 12.01 4.76
C VAL A 56 -2.89 12.38 4.30
N PRO A 57 -3.32 13.64 4.47
CA PRO A 57 -4.68 14.09 4.13
C PRO A 57 -5.12 13.78 2.69
N ALA A 58 -4.20 13.91 1.73
CA ALA A 58 -4.45 13.63 0.31
C ALA A 58 -4.96 12.20 0.04
N PHE A 59 -4.62 11.23 0.91
CA PHE A 59 -5.10 9.86 0.77
C PHE A 59 -6.60 9.75 1.10
N PHE A 60 -7.07 10.43 2.15
CA PHE A 60 -8.50 10.48 2.48
C PHE A 60 -9.30 11.16 1.36
N ARG A 61 -8.74 12.22 0.75
CA ARG A 61 -9.35 12.90 -0.41
C ARG A 61 -9.49 11.99 -1.62
N LEU A 62 -8.49 11.15 -1.90
CA LEU A 62 -8.61 10.13 -2.94
C LEU A 62 -9.78 9.18 -2.66
N LEU A 63 -9.93 8.72 -1.41
CA LEU A 63 -10.98 7.77 -1.05
C LEU A 63 -12.38 8.39 -1.19
N GLU A 64 -12.56 9.65 -0.80
CA GLU A 64 -13.78 10.43 -1.06
C GLU A 64 -14.05 10.53 -2.56
N TYR A 65 -13.07 10.96 -3.34
CA TYR A 65 -13.19 11.06 -4.80
C TYR A 65 -13.59 9.73 -5.45
N LEU A 66 -12.92 8.63 -5.09
CA LEU A 66 -13.24 7.30 -5.65
C LEU A 66 -14.66 6.84 -5.28
N GLN A 67 -15.16 7.18 -4.08
CA GLN A 67 -16.54 6.88 -3.69
C GLN A 67 -17.54 7.75 -4.45
N GLU A 68 -17.27 9.04 -4.62
CA GLU A 68 -18.11 9.96 -5.40
C GLU A 68 -18.19 9.58 -6.88
N GLN A 69 -17.08 9.11 -7.45
CA GLN A 69 -16.99 8.62 -8.83
C GLN A 69 -17.45 7.16 -8.99
N GLU A 70 -17.94 6.52 -7.93
CA GLU A 70 -18.39 5.12 -7.90
C GLU A 70 -17.35 4.13 -8.47
N VAL A 71 -16.05 4.43 -8.29
CA VAL A 71 -14.97 3.57 -8.77
C VAL A 71 -14.94 2.29 -7.95
N LYS A 72 -14.92 1.14 -8.63
CA LYS A 72 -14.76 -0.16 -7.99
C LYS A 72 -13.27 -0.50 -7.84
N PHE A 73 -12.83 -0.76 -6.61
CA PHE A 73 -11.43 -1.08 -6.35
C PHE A 73 -11.26 -1.96 -5.11
N ASN A 74 -10.20 -2.78 -5.14
CA ASN A 74 -9.59 -3.36 -3.95
C ASN A 74 -8.49 -2.39 -3.46
N LEU A 75 -8.26 -2.35 -2.16
CA LEU A 75 -7.20 -1.53 -1.55
C LEU A 75 -6.24 -2.42 -0.78
N ILE A 76 -4.93 -2.24 -0.95
CA ILE A 76 -3.93 -3.07 -0.29
C ILE A 76 -2.89 -2.17 0.36
N PHE A 77 -2.89 -2.09 1.70
CA PHE A 77 -1.85 -1.44 2.46
C PHE A 77 -0.62 -2.36 2.55
N ARG A 78 0.56 -1.82 2.24
CA ARG A 78 1.81 -2.59 2.18
C ARG A 78 2.95 -1.90 2.89
N THR A 79 3.64 -2.62 3.77
CA THR A 79 4.83 -2.11 4.47
C THR A 79 5.82 -3.23 4.75
N TYR A 80 7.10 -2.88 4.84
CA TYR A 80 8.11 -3.76 5.44
C TYR A 80 8.08 -3.72 6.99
N GLY A 81 7.57 -2.62 7.56
CA GLY A 81 7.50 -2.34 8.99
C GLY A 81 6.37 -3.05 9.72
N ASP A 82 5.97 -2.50 10.87
CA ASP A 82 4.93 -3.00 11.77
C ASP A 82 3.78 -2.00 12.01
N ASP A 83 3.75 -0.91 11.23
CA ASP A 83 2.79 0.19 11.37
C ASP A 83 1.33 -0.15 11.01
N LEU A 84 1.06 -1.33 10.43
CA LEU A 84 -0.27 -1.70 9.92
C LEU A 84 -1.38 -1.66 10.98
N HIS A 85 -1.07 -1.95 12.25
CA HIS A 85 -2.04 -1.84 13.33
C HIS A 85 -2.48 -0.38 13.57
N ARG A 86 -1.52 0.55 13.52
CA ARG A 86 -1.79 1.97 13.69
C ARG A 86 -2.53 2.55 12.49
N ILE A 87 -2.15 2.13 11.27
CA ILE A 87 -2.86 2.48 10.03
C ILE A 87 -4.31 1.99 10.11
N ALA A 88 -4.54 0.75 10.55
CA ALA A 88 -5.88 0.21 10.70
C ALA A 88 -6.73 0.98 11.71
N GLN A 89 -6.15 1.41 12.84
CA GLN A 89 -6.86 2.19 13.85
C GLN A 89 -7.39 3.51 13.27
N GLU A 90 -6.53 4.32 12.66
CA GLU A 90 -6.93 5.63 12.09
C GLU A 90 -7.87 5.45 10.90
N PHE A 91 -7.52 4.57 9.96
CA PHE A 91 -8.29 4.37 8.72
C PHE A 91 -9.67 3.76 8.97
N ASN A 92 -9.81 2.86 9.95
CA ASN A 92 -11.13 2.31 10.30
C ASN A 92 -12.03 3.37 10.93
N CYS A 93 -11.47 4.27 11.76
CA CYS A 93 -12.22 5.41 12.29
C CYS A 93 -12.69 6.35 11.17
N PHE A 94 -11.88 6.54 10.13
CA PHE A 94 -12.28 7.27 8.92
C PHE A 94 -13.45 6.58 8.21
N CYS A 95 -13.33 5.27 7.93
CA CYS A 95 -14.39 4.51 7.25
C CYS A 95 -15.73 4.54 8.02
N GLU A 96 -15.69 4.54 9.34
CA GLU A 96 -16.88 4.62 10.22
C GLU A 96 -17.43 6.05 10.38
N GLY A 97 -16.82 7.04 9.72
CA GLY A 97 -17.22 8.45 9.83
C GLY A 97 -16.89 9.10 11.18
N ARG A 98 -16.04 8.46 11.99
CA ARG A 98 -15.65 8.91 13.34
C ARG A 98 -14.36 9.73 13.36
N HIS A 99 -13.64 9.83 12.25
CA HIS A 99 -12.37 10.56 12.21
C HIS A 99 -12.60 12.07 12.44
N PRO A 100 -11.90 12.70 13.41
CA PRO A 100 -12.20 14.05 13.85
C PRO A 100 -11.89 15.13 12.79
N CYS A 101 -10.84 14.91 11.99
CA CYS A 101 -10.36 15.86 10.99
C CYS A 101 -10.93 15.64 9.57
N PHE A 102 -11.27 14.40 9.21
CA PHE A 102 -11.66 14.00 7.86
C PHE A 102 -13.00 13.27 7.95
N ARG A 103 -14.08 13.96 7.59
CA ARG A 103 -15.44 13.42 7.72
C ARG A 103 -15.94 12.97 6.36
N LEU A 104 -16.43 11.74 6.31
CA LEU A 104 -17.11 11.19 5.15
C LEU A 104 -18.54 11.71 5.06
N ALA A 105 -18.98 12.02 3.83
CA ALA A 105 -20.40 12.24 3.54
C ALA A 105 -21.22 10.94 3.67
N LYS A 106 -20.61 9.81 3.31
CA LYS A 106 -21.19 8.46 3.37
C LYS A 106 -20.19 7.49 3.99
N PRO A 107 -20.52 6.76 5.07
CA PRO A 107 -19.64 5.76 5.66
C PRO A 107 -19.14 4.74 4.64
N MET A 108 -17.94 4.22 4.87
CA MET A 108 -17.30 3.15 4.09
C MET A 108 -17.10 1.89 4.95
N ASP A 109 -17.92 1.69 5.97
CA ASP A 109 -17.85 0.56 6.90
C ASP A 109 -18.87 -0.56 6.57
N GLY A 110 -19.61 -0.39 5.48
CA GLY A 110 -20.65 -1.31 5.00
C GLY A 110 -21.99 -1.24 5.75
N SER A 111 -22.14 -0.34 6.74
CA SER A 111 -23.37 -0.20 7.53
C SER A 111 -24.59 0.24 6.70
N ASP A 112 -24.36 0.87 5.55
CA ASP A 112 -25.39 1.32 4.61
C ASP A 112 -25.62 0.36 3.42
N GLY A 113 -25.06 -0.85 3.49
CA GLY A 113 -25.11 -1.84 2.42
C GLY A 113 -24.08 -1.63 1.30
N GLY A 114 -23.23 -0.60 1.40
CA GLY A 114 -22.06 -0.43 0.55
C GLY A 114 -20.90 -1.36 0.90
N PRO A 115 -19.76 -1.23 0.20
CA PRO A 115 -18.54 -1.99 0.54
C PRO A 115 -17.99 -1.62 1.92
N ASP A 116 -17.65 -2.62 2.73
CA ASP A 116 -16.86 -2.43 3.96
C ASP A 116 -15.38 -2.34 3.61
N ARG A 117 -14.85 -1.11 3.65
CA ARG A 117 -13.47 -0.77 3.33
C ARG A 117 -12.54 -0.83 4.54
N ARG A 118 -13.02 -1.17 5.74
CA ARG A 118 -12.15 -1.26 6.93
C ARG A 118 -11.07 -2.33 6.76
N ILE A 119 -9.93 -2.10 7.41
CA ILE A 119 -8.84 -3.07 7.56
C ILE A 119 -9.20 -4.03 8.70
N HIS A 120 -9.30 -5.31 8.37
CA HIS A 120 -9.58 -6.39 9.32
C HIS A 120 -8.31 -7.16 9.68
N LEU A 121 -7.81 -6.96 10.92
CA LEU A 121 -6.56 -7.56 11.43
C LEU A 121 -6.78 -8.70 12.43
N HIS A 122 -7.92 -9.36 12.36
CA HIS A 122 -8.32 -10.45 13.26
C HIS A 122 -8.75 -11.67 12.45
N GLU A 123 -8.84 -12.83 13.11
CA GLU A 123 -9.40 -14.04 12.50
C GLU A 123 -10.85 -13.77 12.09
N MET A 124 -11.15 -14.02 10.82
CA MET A 124 -12.50 -13.78 10.30
C MET A 124 -13.45 -14.90 10.79
N PRO A 125 -14.72 -14.59 11.09
CA PRO A 125 -15.71 -15.60 11.48
C PRO A 125 -15.87 -16.71 10.43
N ASN A 126 -16.34 -17.87 10.86
CA ASN A 126 -16.81 -18.96 9.97
C ASN A 126 -15.79 -19.47 8.93
N GLY A 127 -14.49 -19.32 9.19
CA GLY A 127 -13.44 -19.78 8.27
C GLY A 127 -13.32 -18.90 7.01
N GLU A 128 -13.86 -17.67 7.05
CA GLU A 128 -13.58 -16.69 6.01
C GLU A 128 -12.08 -16.43 5.87
N MET A 129 -11.66 -16.14 4.63
CA MET A 129 -10.26 -15.91 4.33
C MET A 129 -9.78 -14.63 5.03
N PRO A 130 -8.64 -14.68 5.76
CA PRO A 130 -8.09 -13.49 6.40
C PRO A 130 -7.78 -12.40 5.37
N ARG A 131 -7.98 -11.13 5.76
CA ARG A 131 -7.66 -9.95 4.94
C ARG A 131 -6.31 -9.32 5.27
N PHE A 132 -5.53 -9.97 6.11
CA PHE A 132 -4.19 -9.53 6.47
C PHE A 132 -3.19 -10.68 6.36
N GLY A 133 -1.92 -10.36 6.16
CA GLY A 133 -0.92 -11.38 5.93
C GLY A 133 0.48 -10.84 5.71
N SER A 134 1.37 -11.74 5.32
CA SER A 134 2.77 -11.45 5.07
C SER A 134 3.24 -12.10 3.78
N PHE A 135 4.04 -11.39 3.01
CA PHE A 135 4.88 -12.03 2.01
C PHE A 135 6.02 -12.78 2.68
N LEU A 136 6.46 -13.84 2.02
CA LEU A 136 7.70 -14.55 2.28
C LEU A 136 8.39 -14.76 0.93
N ARG A 137 9.67 -14.38 0.86
CA ARG A 137 10.49 -14.53 -0.35
C ARG A 137 11.83 -15.17 -0.01
N ALA A 138 12.23 -16.12 -0.84
CA ALA A 138 13.50 -16.81 -0.85
C ALA A 138 13.88 -17.11 -2.32
N GLU A 139 15.07 -17.66 -2.58
CA GLU A 139 15.54 -17.90 -3.96
C GLU A 139 14.56 -18.73 -4.82
N SER A 140 13.96 -19.76 -4.24
CA SER A 140 13.04 -20.68 -4.92
C SER A 140 11.58 -20.56 -4.49
N THR A 141 11.30 -19.72 -3.48
CA THR A 141 9.99 -19.65 -2.84
C THR A 141 9.46 -18.22 -2.83
N THR A 142 8.25 -18.05 -3.34
CA THR A 142 7.46 -16.84 -3.17
C THR A 142 6.09 -17.25 -2.67
N ALA A 143 5.76 -16.81 -1.47
CA ALA A 143 4.52 -17.15 -0.81
C ALA A 143 3.85 -15.91 -0.22
N LEU A 144 2.51 -15.91 -0.25
CA LEU A 144 1.67 -15.02 0.50
C LEU A 144 1.01 -15.83 1.64
N VAL A 145 1.34 -15.47 2.87
CA VAL A 145 0.91 -16.13 4.11
C VAL A 145 -0.16 -15.28 4.77
N MET A 146 -1.43 -15.62 4.57
CA MET A 146 -2.57 -14.90 5.15
C MET A 146 -2.85 -15.38 6.59
N GLY A 147 -3.27 -14.45 7.45
CA GLY A 147 -3.58 -14.70 8.86
C GLY A 147 -2.47 -14.32 9.84
N THR A 148 -1.33 -13.78 9.37
CA THR A 148 -0.23 -13.39 10.27
C THR A 148 0.66 -12.28 9.71
N PHE A 149 1.17 -11.43 10.61
CA PHE A 149 2.27 -10.50 10.34
C PHE A 149 3.64 -11.01 10.79
N LYS A 150 3.67 -12.21 11.39
CA LYS A 150 4.92 -12.84 11.82
C LYS A 150 5.66 -13.34 10.59
N GLN A 151 6.95 -13.04 10.54
CA GLN A 151 7.87 -13.47 9.49
C GLN A 151 9.18 -13.94 10.14
N PRO A 152 9.96 -14.80 9.47
CA PRO A 152 11.30 -15.14 9.94
C PRO A 152 12.19 -13.88 9.94
N LYS A 153 13.15 -13.82 10.88
CA LYS A 153 14.06 -12.65 11.02
C LYS A 153 15.10 -12.56 9.90
N SER A 154 15.33 -13.66 9.20
CA SER A 154 16.27 -13.80 8.08
C SER A 154 15.61 -14.57 6.96
N ALA A 155 16.04 -14.32 5.72
CA ALA A 155 15.66 -15.17 4.60
C ALA A 155 16.40 -16.52 4.71
N ASP A 156 15.64 -17.61 4.71
CA ASP A 156 16.13 -19.00 4.63
C ASP A 156 15.74 -19.57 3.27
N ASP A 157 16.72 -20.01 2.49
CA ASP A 157 16.47 -20.60 1.16
C ASP A 157 16.27 -22.11 1.20
N ALA A 158 16.67 -22.77 2.29
CA ALA A 158 16.57 -24.23 2.40
C ALA A 158 15.12 -24.65 2.71
N ASN A 159 14.52 -24.09 3.76
CA ASN A 159 13.14 -24.41 4.17
C ASN A 159 12.37 -23.17 4.64
N PRO A 160 12.15 -22.18 3.76
CA PRO A 160 11.56 -20.88 4.13
C PRO A 160 10.22 -21.00 4.88
N LEU A 161 9.37 -21.96 4.49
CA LEU A 161 8.03 -22.13 5.06
C LEU A 161 8.00 -22.81 6.42
N SER A 162 9.08 -23.47 6.85
CA SER A 162 9.14 -24.20 8.12
C SER A 162 8.89 -23.32 9.35
N PHE A 163 9.12 -22.01 9.22
CA PHE A 163 8.78 -21.01 10.22
C PHE A 163 7.30 -21.04 10.62
N TYR A 164 6.41 -21.47 9.72
CA TYR A 164 4.96 -21.48 9.91
C TYR A 164 4.39 -22.84 10.30
N ASP A 165 5.21 -23.91 10.38
CA ASP A 165 4.73 -25.28 10.64
C ASP A 165 3.89 -25.41 11.92
N CYS A 166 4.23 -24.65 12.97
CA CYS A 166 3.50 -24.67 14.24
C CYS A 166 2.13 -23.98 14.20
N GLN A 167 1.81 -23.26 13.13
CA GLN A 167 0.56 -22.52 12.92
C GLN A 167 -0.10 -22.91 11.58
N ALA A 168 0.33 -24.00 10.95
CA ALA A 168 -0.12 -24.35 9.59
C ALA A 168 -1.65 -24.46 9.46
N ASP A 169 -2.33 -24.93 10.51
CA ASP A 169 -3.79 -25.12 10.52
C ASP A 169 -4.58 -23.79 10.58
N SER A 170 -3.96 -22.69 11.02
CA SER A 170 -4.62 -21.38 11.16
C SER A 170 -4.19 -20.37 10.09
N LEU A 171 -3.31 -20.76 9.16
CA LEU A 171 -2.75 -19.90 8.12
C LEU A 171 -3.19 -20.36 6.74
N GLN A 172 -3.33 -19.41 5.82
CA GLN A 172 -3.56 -19.72 4.40
C GLN A 172 -2.33 -19.32 3.59
N ILE A 173 -1.59 -20.32 3.11
CA ILE A 173 -0.34 -20.13 2.38
C ILE A 173 -0.59 -20.32 0.89
N THR A 174 -0.44 -19.24 0.13
CA THR A 174 -0.56 -19.24 -1.33
C THR A 174 0.82 -19.09 -1.95
N GLN A 175 1.22 -20.04 -2.79
CA GLN A 175 2.53 -20.03 -3.44
C GLN A 175 2.42 -19.86 -4.96
N GLY A 176 3.45 -19.24 -5.53
CA GLY A 176 3.54 -19.04 -6.98
C GLY A 176 2.76 -17.81 -7.46
N LEU A 177 3.33 -17.11 -8.43
CA LEU A 177 2.80 -15.84 -8.92
C LEU A 177 1.37 -15.92 -9.47
N PRO A 178 0.96 -16.94 -10.26
CA PRO A 178 -0.42 -17.04 -10.74
C PRO A 178 -1.44 -17.07 -9.60
N ASN A 179 -1.20 -17.92 -8.59
CA ASN A 179 -2.12 -18.06 -7.47
C ASN A 179 -2.13 -16.80 -6.58
N ILE A 180 -0.99 -16.14 -6.42
CA ILE A 180 -0.90 -14.86 -5.69
C ILE A 180 -1.65 -13.75 -6.43
N HIS A 181 -1.52 -13.68 -7.76
CA HIS A 181 -2.30 -12.74 -8.58
C HIS A 181 -3.80 -13.01 -8.45
N ASP A 182 -4.23 -14.26 -8.63
CA ASP A 182 -5.63 -14.66 -8.47
C ASP A 182 -6.20 -14.24 -7.11
N LEU A 183 -5.43 -14.48 -6.05
CA LEU A 183 -5.80 -14.12 -4.70
C LEU A 183 -5.90 -12.59 -4.50
N LEU A 184 -4.95 -11.81 -5.00
CA LEU A 184 -4.95 -10.35 -4.75
C LEU A 184 -5.86 -9.57 -5.69
N ALA A 185 -5.98 -9.98 -6.95
CA ALA A 185 -6.69 -9.24 -8.01
C ALA A 185 -8.11 -9.77 -8.28
N ARG A 186 -8.33 -11.09 -8.22
CA ARG A 186 -9.61 -11.71 -8.62
C ARG A 186 -10.50 -12.04 -7.42
N ARG A 187 -9.95 -12.67 -6.37
CA ARG A 187 -10.72 -13.18 -5.21
C ARG A 187 -11.62 -12.13 -4.56
N TRP A 188 -11.15 -10.89 -4.47
CA TRP A 188 -11.80 -9.81 -3.72
C TRP A 188 -12.64 -8.87 -4.57
N ARG A 189 -12.64 -9.05 -5.90
CA ARG A 189 -13.21 -8.10 -6.87
C ARG A 189 -14.65 -7.70 -6.57
N ASP A 190 -15.50 -8.68 -6.26
CA ASP A 190 -16.92 -8.44 -6.00
C ASP A 190 -17.13 -7.75 -4.63
N SER A 191 -16.32 -8.13 -3.64
CA SER A 191 -16.37 -7.58 -2.28
C SER A 191 -15.68 -6.22 -2.12
N GLN A 192 -14.79 -5.84 -3.06
CA GLN A 192 -13.96 -4.63 -2.98
C GLN A 192 -13.15 -4.54 -1.68
N ALA A 193 -12.46 -5.62 -1.32
CA ALA A 193 -11.85 -5.75 0.00
C ALA A 193 -10.64 -4.83 0.19
N THR A 194 -10.46 -4.38 1.43
CA THR A 194 -9.22 -3.78 1.91
C THR A 194 -8.35 -4.83 2.59
N LEU A 195 -7.10 -4.93 2.16
CA LEU A 195 -6.10 -5.85 2.69
C LEU A 195 -4.95 -5.09 3.37
N ALA A 196 -4.30 -5.74 4.34
CA ALA A 196 -3.08 -5.24 4.97
C ALA A 196 -1.99 -6.30 4.92
N LEU A 197 -0.92 -6.04 4.16
CA LEU A 197 0.13 -7.03 3.89
C LEU A 197 1.49 -6.51 4.34
N ARG A 198 2.23 -7.35 5.06
CA ARG A 198 3.61 -7.08 5.41
C ARG A 198 4.54 -7.67 4.36
N ASP A 199 5.35 -6.84 3.71
CA ASP A 199 6.38 -7.27 2.77
C ASP A 199 7.62 -7.84 3.51
N PHE A 200 8.43 -8.64 2.81
CA PHE A 200 9.51 -9.40 3.45
C PHE A 200 10.88 -8.70 3.34
N TYR A 201 11.15 -7.81 4.30
CA TYR A 201 12.37 -6.99 4.32
C TYR A 201 13.68 -7.81 4.30
N PRO A 202 13.83 -8.92 5.05
CA PRO A 202 15.07 -9.67 5.07
C PRO A 202 15.55 -10.12 3.69
N TYR A 203 14.62 -10.48 2.78
CA TYR A 203 14.98 -10.86 1.42
C TYR A 203 15.41 -9.65 0.58
N TRP A 204 14.67 -8.56 0.61
CA TRP A 204 15.03 -7.32 -0.11
C TRP A 204 16.40 -6.79 0.34
N PHE A 205 16.61 -6.69 1.66
CA PHE A 205 17.89 -6.23 2.24
C PHE A 205 19.07 -7.13 1.87
N ARG A 206 18.90 -8.47 1.96
CA ARG A 206 19.95 -9.43 1.57
C ARG A 206 20.35 -9.29 0.10
N ASN A 207 19.39 -8.94 -0.74
CA ASN A 207 19.59 -8.69 -2.18
C ASN A 207 19.95 -7.22 -2.47
N ARG A 208 20.53 -6.51 -1.50
CA ARG A 208 21.05 -5.14 -1.66
C ARG A 208 19.99 -4.12 -2.07
N GLU A 209 18.76 -4.33 -1.63
CA GLU A 209 17.63 -3.43 -1.91
C GLU A 209 17.34 -3.30 -3.42
N ASP A 210 17.68 -4.33 -4.21
CA ASP A 210 17.38 -4.39 -5.64
C ASP A 210 15.89 -4.55 -5.91
N ALA A 211 15.40 -3.87 -6.97
CA ALA A 211 14.00 -3.89 -7.38
C ALA A 211 13.47 -5.31 -7.60
N THR A 212 14.27 -6.23 -8.14
CA THR A 212 13.85 -7.62 -8.40
C THR A 212 13.63 -8.46 -7.14
N ALA A 213 14.00 -7.92 -5.96
CA ALA A 213 13.78 -8.51 -4.65
C ALA A 213 12.81 -7.69 -3.77
N GLY A 214 12.26 -6.60 -4.31
CA GLY A 214 11.37 -5.68 -3.63
C GLY A 214 9.97 -6.23 -3.34
N LYS A 215 9.05 -5.31 -3.07
CA LYS A 215 7.62 -5.59 -2.87
C LYS A 215 7.05 -6.13 -4.17
N LEU A 216 6.55 -7.37 -4.14
CA LEU A 216 6.09 -8.04 -5.35
C LEU A 216 4.76 -7.44 -5.85
N LEU A 217 4.75 -6.93 -7.08
CA LEU A 217 3.55 -6.62 -7.85
C LEU A 217 3.42 -7.65 -8.98
N VAL A 218 2.40 -8.50 -8.90
CA VAL A 218 2.12 -9.48 -9.95
C VAL A 218 1.05 -8.91 -10.87
N LEU A 219 1.27 -8.96 -12.18
CA LEU A 219 0.33 -8.52 -13.21
C LEU A 219 0.01 -9.68 -14.15
N ASP A 220 -1.21 -9.70 -14.67
CA ASP A 220 -1.63 -10.66 -15.70
C ASP A 220 -2.05 -9.93 -16.98
N THR A 221 -1.73 -10.51 -18.12
CA THR A 221 -2.14 -10.00 -19.43
C THR A 221 -3.66 -10.01 -19.64
N THR A 222 -4.40 -10.86 -18.92
CA THR A 222 -5.87 -10.84 -18.99
C THR A 222 -6.49 -9.69 -18.19
N ASP A 223 -5.74 -9.01 -17.32
CA ASP A 223 -6.27 -7.90 -16.51
C ASP A 223 -6.85 -6.80 -17.39
N ASP A 224 -6.19 -6.45 -18.51
CA ASP A 224 -6.69 -5.47 -19.48
C ASP A 224 -8.03 -5.93 -20.07
N THR A 225 -8.16 -7.21 -20.45
CA THR A 225 -9.43 -7.74 -20.99
C THR A 225 -10.55 -7.82 -19.94
N GLU A 226 -10.18 -7.89 -18.67
CA GLU A 226 -11.09 -7.86 -17.52
C GLU A 226 -11.36 -6.43 -17.01
N ASN A 227 -10.80 -5.41 -17.69
CA ASN A 227 -10.88 -4.00 -17.33
C ASN A 227 -10.39 -3.74 -15.89
N VAL A 228 -9.25 -4.35 -15.54
CA VAL A 228 -8.57 -4.22 -14.25
C VAL A 228 -7.25 -3.48 -14.45
N HIS A 229 -7.08 -2.40 -13.71
CA HIS A 229 -5.85 -1.61 -13.71
C HIS A 229 -5.25 -1.57 -12.31
N ALA A 230 -4.05 -2.12 -12.17
CA ALA A 230 -3.31 -2.11 -10.91
C ALA A 230 -2.46 -0.85 -10.80
N MET A 231 -2.54 -0.17 -9.65
CA MET A 231 -1.69 0.97 -9.31
C MET A 231 -0.96 0.72 -7.99
N PHE A 232 0.35 0.86 -7.98
CA PHE A 232 1.22 0.68 -6.82
C PHE A 232 1.90 2.01 -6.49
N PHE A 233 1.55 2.59 -5.35
CA PHE A 233 2.07 3.87 -4.87
C PHE A 233 3.15 3.63 -3.82
N ASP A 234 4.34 4.19 -4.01
CA ASP A 234 5.42 4.14 -3.02
C ASP A 234 6.41 5.30 -3.24
N ASP A 235 6.93 5.87 -2.15
CA ASP A 235 7.86 6.99 -2.17
C ASP A 235 9.31 6.57 -2.45
N ASN A 236 9.62 5.28 -2.34
CA ASN A 236 10.94 4.73 -2.64
C ASN A 236 11.09 4.27 -4.10
N ILE A 237 10.05 4.42 -4.94
CA ILE A 237 10.20 4.32 -6.40
C ILE A 237 11.01 5.54 -6.86
N LEU A 238 12.05 5.32 -7.65
CA LEU A 238 12.92 6.38 -8.16
C LEU A 238 12.51 6.81 -9.56
N TRP A 239 13.03 7.94 -10.02
CA TRP A 239 12.75 8.47 -11.38
C TRP A 239 13.16 7.53 -12.51
N HIS A 240 14.19 6.71 -12.29
CA HIS A 240 14.82 5.86 -13.28
C HIS A 240 14.85 4.38 -12.87
N ASP A 241 14.26 4.03 -11.73
CA ASP A 241 14.32 2.67 -11.17
C ASP A 241 13.08 2.40 -10.30
N ALA A 242 12.51 1.19 -10.40
CA ALA A 242 11.42 0.76 -9.54
C ALA A 242 11.85 0.65 -8.07
N HIS A 243 13.14 0.35 -7.83
CA HIS A 243 13.90 0.27 -6.59
C HIS A 243 13.28 -0.59 -5.47
N ILE A 244 12.10 -0.21 -4.98
CA ILE A 244 11.36 -0.91 -3.95
C ILE A 244 10.34 -1.93 -4.49
N VAL A 245 9.95 -1.86 -5.77
CA VAL A 245 8.89 -2.71 -6.35
C VAL A 245 9.45 -3.73 -7.35
N ASP A 246 9.06 -4.99 -7.18
CA ASP A 246 9.34 -6.08 -8.09
C ASP A 246 8.10 -6.38 -8.95
N ALA A 247 8.00 -5.79 -10.14
CA ALA A 247 6.87 -5.99 -11.05
C ALA A 247 7.10 -7.20 -11.95
N ARG A 248 6.21 -8.19 -11.92
CA ARG A 248 6.36 -9.45 -12.67
C ARG A 248 5.07 -9.92 -13.34
N LEU A 249 5.22 -10.64 -14.45
CA LEU A 249 4.11 -11.34 -15.10
C LEU A 249 3.76 -12.63 -14.37
N ALA A 250 2.46 -12.83 -14.12
CA ALA A 250 1.92 -13.96 -13.38
C ALA A 250 2.34 -15.31 -13.98
N HIS A 251 2.12 -15.49 -15.29
CA HIS A 251 2.22 -16.79 -15.96
C HIS A 251 3.65 -17.31 -16.15
N ASN A 252 4.67 -16.45 -16.17
CA ASN A 252 6.05 -16.85 -16.49
C ASN A 252 7.13 -16.23 -15.59
N ASN A 253 6.75 -15.46 -14.57
CA ASN A 253 7.67 -14.81 -13.63
C ASN A 253 8.66 -13.82 -14.27
N CYS A 254 8.43 -13.41 -15.53
CA CYS A 254 9.26 -12.42 -16.20
C CYS A 254 9.13 -11.06 -15.50
N ALA A 255 10.26 -10.45 -15.17
CA ALA A 255 10.31 -9.09 -14.68
C ALA A 255 9.85 -8.12 -15.78
N LEU A 256 9.08 -7.10 -15.39
CA LEU A 256 8.63 -6.05 -16.28
C LEU A 256 9.62 -4.89 -16.25
N GLU A 257 9.93 -4.37 -17.44
CA GLU A 257 10.80 -3.21 -17.59
C GLU A 257 10.16 -1.98 -16.94
N PHE A 258 10.93 -1.26 -16.11
CA PHE A 258 10.46 -0.06 -15.41
C PHE A 258 9.90 1.01 -16.37
N GLU A 259 10.55 1.20 -17.51
CA GLU A 259 10.11 2.13 -18.55
C GLU A 259 8.69 1.86 -19.08
N ARG A 260 8.23 0.61 -19.00
CA ARG A 260 6.88 0.21 -19.42
C ARG A 260 5.83 0.32 -18.31
N THR A 261 6.26 0.39 -17.06
CA THR A 261 5.38 0.35 -15.88
C THR A 261 5.31 1.67 -15.12
N ARG A 262 6.33 2.53 -15.25
CA ARG A 262 6.36 3.87 -14.64
C ARG A 262 5.20 4.74 -15.12
N GLU A 263 4.59 5.48 -14.19
CA GLU A 263 3.42 6.33 -14.44
C GLU A 263 2.21 5.60 -15.05
N LEU A 264 2.22 4.27 -14.96
CA LEU A 264 1.14 3.39 -15.39
C LEU A 264 0.72 2.48 -14.24
N GLN A 265 1.52 1.47 -13.89
CA GLN A 265 1.27 0.65 -12.71
C GLN A 265 2.11 1.09 -11.51
N LEU A 266 3.30 1.64 -11.75
CA LEU A 266 4.21 2.09 -10.70
C LEU A 266 4.16 3.61 -10.58
N MET A 267 3.59 4.08 -9.47
CA MET A 267 3.33 5.49 -9.20
C MET A 267 4.27 5.96 -8.09
N ARG A 268 5.37 6.61 -8.46
CA ARG A 268 6.30 7.22 -7.51
C ARG A 268 5.59 8.27 -6.66
N VAL A 269 5.60 8.17 -5.33
CA VAL A 269 5.05 9.23 -4.46
C VAL A 269 6.14 10.24 -4.13
N GLU A 270 5.95 11.52 -4.46
CA GLU A 270 6.87 12.58 -4.06
C GLU A 270 6.43 13.13 -2.69
N PRO A 271 7.20 12.91 -1.60
CA PRO A 271 6.76 13.28 -0.26
C PRO A 271 6.47 14.77 -0.09
N LEU A 272 7.21 15.64 -0.76
CA LEU A 272 7.01 17.09 -0.68
C LEU A 272 5.66 17.48 -1.30
N ASP A 273 5.37 16.98 -2.49
CA ASP A 273 4.16 17.32 -3.24
C ASP A 273 2.90 16.78 -2.55
N VAL A 274 2.95 15.55 -2.02
CA VAL A 274 1.78 14.93 -1.35
C VAL A 274 1.44 15.60 -0.03
N ILE A 275 2.42 16.18 0.66
CA ILE A 275 2.19 16.96 1.89
C ILE A 275 1.54 18.31 1.56
N GLN A 276 1.88 18.90 0.41
CA GLN A 276 1.42 20.25 0.03
C GLN A 276 0.09 20.26 -0.72
N SER A 277 -0.33 19.13 -1.31
CA SER A 277 -1.52 19.05 -2.15
C SER A 277 -2.46 17.92 -1.75
N ASP A 278 -3.61 18.31 -1.20
CA ASP A 278 -4.74 17.42 -0.92
C ASP A 278 -5.25 16.67 -2.16
N GLN A 279 -4.97 17.18 -3.36
CA GLN A 279 -5.39 16.58 -4.64
C GLN A 279 -4.32 15.67 -5.25
N TYR A 280 -3.17 15.49 -4.60
CA TYR A 280 -2.03 14.78 -5.17
C TYR A 280 -2.40 13.39 -5.70
N PHE A 281 -3.00 12.56 -4.85
CA PHE A 281 -3.34 11.18 -5.23
C PHE A 281 -4.45 11.10 -6.28
N ILE A 282 -5.39 12.05 -6.31
CA ILE A 282 -6.44 12.14 -7.33
C ILE A 282 -5.78 12.36 -8.70
N HIS A 283 -4.91 13.36 -8.82
CA HIS A 283 -4.19 13.62 -10.08
C HIS A 283 -3.35 12.41 -10.53
N ARG A 284 -2.67 11.72 -9.59
CA ARG A 284 -1.88 10.52 -9.93
C ARG A 284 -2.76 9.37 -10.39
N PHE A 285 -3.91 9.16 -9.76
CA PHE A 285 -4.90 8.18 -10.16
C PHE A 285 -5.43 8.48 -11.58
N GLU A 286 -5.88 9.71 -11.84
CA GLU A 286 -6.42 10.12 -13.14
C GLU A 286 -5.39 9.99 -14.25
N THR A 287 -4.16 10.47 -14.03
CA THR A 287 -3.07 10.37 -15.00
C THR A 287 -2.77 8.92 -15.38
N SER A 288 -2.66 8.05 -14.37
CA SER A 288 -2.41 6.62 -14.58
C SER A 288 -3.56 5.96 -15.34
N LEU A 289 -4.82 6.31 -15.00
CA LEU A 289 -6.01 5.77 -15.65
C LEU A 289 -6.12 6.22 -17.11
N GLU A 290 -5.79 7.47 -17.42
CA GLU A 290 -5.72 7.99 -18.79
C GLU A 290 -4.64 7.27 -19.61
N ASN A 291 -3.44 7.12 -19.06
CA ASN A 291 -2.35 6.39 -19.69
C ASN A 291 -2.74 4.94 -20.01
N TRP A 292 -3.41 4.28 -19.07
CA TRP A 292 -3.91 2.91 -19.26
C TRP A 292 -4.93 2.84 -20.40
N ARG A 293 -5.95 3.70 -20.41
CA ARG A 293 -6.95 3.77 -21.50
C ARG A 293 -6.31 4.04 -22.86
N HIS A 294 -5.32 4.93 -22.93
CA HIS A 294 -4.59 5.22 -24.17
C HIS A 294 -3.79 4.02 -24.69
N ARG A 295 -3.17 3.26 -23.79
CA ARG A 295 -2.46 2.01 -24.12
C ARG A 295 -3.43 1.00 -24.71
N GLU A 296 -4.59 0.79 -24.08
CA GLU A 296 -5.61 -0.14 -24.58
C GLU A 296 -6.10 0.23 -25.98
N CYS A 297 -6.40 1.51 -26.23
CA CYS A 297 -6.82 1.98 -27.56
C CYS A 297 -5.75 1.74 -28.63
N SER A 298 -4.47 1.94 -28.29
CA SER A 298 -3.35 1.77 -29.22
C SER A 298 -3.10 0.30 -29.58
N CYS A 299 -3.21 -0.61 -28.59
CA CYS A 299 -3.13 -2.05 -28.79
C CYS A 299 -4.28 -2.58 -29.65
N ARG A 300 -5.52 -2.12 -29.41
CA ARG A 300 -6.69 -2.53 -30.22
C ARG A 300 -6.58 -2.10 -31.68
N LYS A 301 -6.02 -0.92 -31.96
CA LYS A 301 -5.79 -0.45 -33.34
C LYS A 301 -4.74 -1.27 -34.10
N HIS A 302 -3.71 -1.79 -33.43
CA HIS A 302 -2.69 -2.64 -34.06
C HIS A 302 -3.18 -4.06 -34.36
N ASN A 303 -4.14 -4.59 -33.59
CA ASN A 303 -4.69 -5.93 -33.80
C ASN A 303 -5.83 -6.00 -34.84
N MET A 304 -6.22 -4.87 -35.44
CA MET A 304 -7.26 -4.78 -36.48
C MET A 304 -6.70 -4.55 -37.89
N VAL A 305 -5.37 -4.61 -38.07
CA VAL A 305 -4.68 -4.45 -39.36
C VAL A 305 -4.02 -5.75 -39.78
#